data_AF-A0A954M0Q2-F1
#
_entry.id   AF-A0A954M0Q2-F1
#
_cell.length_a   1.000
_cell.length_b   1.000
_cell.length_c   1.000
_cell.angle_alpha   90.00
_cell.angle_beta   90.00
_cell.angle_gamma   90.00
#
_symmetry.space_group_name_H-M   'P 1'
#
loop_
_entity.id
_entity.type
_entity.pdbx_description
1 polymer ?
#
loop_
_entity_poly.entity_id
_entity_poly.type
_entity_poly.pdbx_seq_one_letter_code
_entity_poly.pdbx_strand_id
1 'polypeptide(L)'
;MQERLESTRASLAQARNVAHQFHTRMDTLQTSETGRRLATPNAARKMKLLTGFPERLDIAPFDSEMSQAERLMQSTDQPLSNFGQLLQQLIESSEFARLARQLKEVNDSYEEQVAPIRQAQATQLAAVDRQNRERADELRRILDSIEHIEREALAQITRRERAQAYAQDRSEIARLLQPFITPGTTQLREHWNDWKTTADRKPLSYQDLERVGALATDINGLRTYARIGGMRVHMSPKTARPLGGFPADYDNTLSNPTLLATVKRAQQLIKRHSVYLIEAGLLQP
;
A
#
# COMPACT_ATOMS: atom_id res chain seq x y z
N MET A 1 -36.55 -47.62 -39.81
CA MET A 1 -36.90 -48.26 -38.51
C MET A 1 -35.67 -48.54 -37.65
N GLN A 2 -34.61 -49.15 -38.20
CA GLN A 2 -33.37 -49.49 -37.47
C GLN A 2 -32.66 -48.24 -36.89
N GLU A 3 -32.47 -47.18 -37.68
CA GLU A 3 -31.83 -45.93 -37.22
C GLU A 3 -32.60 -45.22 -36.09
N ARG A 4 -33.93 -45.32 -36.06
CA ARG A 4 -34.75 -44.71 -35.01
C ARG A 4 -34.74 -45.53 -33.72
N LEU A 5 -34.72 -46.87 -33.83
CA LEU A 5 -34.48 -47.78 -32.70
C LEU A 5 -33.08 -47.57 -32.08
N GLU A 6 -32.08 -47.33 -32.91
CA GLU A 6 -30.73 -47.00 -32.46
C GLU A 6 -30.65 -45.61 -31.80
N SER A 7 -31.37 -44.62 -32.34
CA SER A 7 -31.48 -43.30 -31.71
C SER A 7 -32.14 -43.37 -30.33
N THR A 8 -33.22 -44.13 -30.16
CA THR A 8 -33.90 -44.26 -28.85
C THR A 8 -33.05 -45.05 -27.86
N ARG A 9 -32.35 -46.11 -28.31
CA ARG A 9 -31.36 -46.84 -27.49
C ARG A 9 -30.21 -45.93 -27.07
N ALA A 10 -29.73 -45.06 -27.97
CA ALA A 10 -28.67 -44.11 -27.67
C ALA A 10 -29.12 -43.06 -26.63
N SER A 11 -30.34 -42.53 -26.74
CA SER A 11 -30.89 -41.59 -25.75
C SER A 11 -31.11 -42.24 -24.38
N LEU A 12 -31.55 -43.50 -24.33
CA LEU A 12 -31.68 -44.27 -23.09
C LEU A 12 -30.33 -44.61 -22.45
N ALA A 13 -29.33 -44.98 -23.26
CA ALA A 13 -27.97 -45.20 -22.80
C ALA A 13 -27.35 -43.89 -22.28
N GLN A 14 -27.65 -42.76 -22.92
CA GLN A 14 -27.23 -41.43 -22.47
C GLN A 14 -27.89 -41.04 -21.15
N ALA A 15 -29.20 -41.27 -20.99
CA ALA A 15 -29.90 -41.02 -19.73
C ALA A 15 -29.36 -41.89 -18.59
N ARG A 16 -29.08 -43.18 -18.84
CA ARG A 16 -28.42 -44.08 -17.88
C ARG A 16 -27.02 -43.60 -17.51
N ASN A 17 -26.23 -43.15 -18.49
CA ASN A 17 -24.90 -42.60 -18.22
C ASN A 17 -24.95 -41.30 -17.42
N VAL A 18 -25.92 -40.42 -17.68
CA VAL A 18 -26.11 -39.18 -16.91
C VAL A 18 -26.51 -39.50 -15.47
N ALA A 19 -27.42 -40.45 -15.26
CA ALA A 19 -27.80 -40.92 -13.92
C ALA A 19 -26.62 -41.54 -13.17
N HIS A 20 -25.82 -42.38 -13.84
CA HIS A 20 -24.65 -43.00 -13.25
C HIS A 20 -23.54 -41.98 -12.93
N GLN A 21 -23.28 -41.02 -13.82
CA GLN A 21 -22.33 -39.93 -13.59
C GLN A 21 -22.78 -39.03 -12.43
N PHE A 22 -24.08 -38.79 -12.30
CA PHE A 22 -24.64 -38.06 -11.18
C PHE A 22 -24.44 -38.83 -9.86
N HIS A 23 -24.67 -40.14 -9.84
CA HIS A 23 -24.43 -40.99 -8.66
C HIS A 23 -22.95 -40.96 -8.25
N THR A 24 -22.03 -41.14 -9.21
CA THR A 24 -20.57 -41.11 -8.95
C THR A 24 -20.09 -39.73 -8.49
N ARG A 25 -20.68 -38.63 -9.00
CA ARG A 25 -20.42 -37.26 -8.52
C ARG A 25 -20.91 -37.03 -7.09
N MET A 26 -22.05 -37.62 -6.72
CA MET A 26 -22.55 -37.55 -5.35
C MET A 26 -21.68 -38.36 -4.37
N ASP A 27 -21.23 -39.54 -4.77
CA ASP A 27 -20.32 -40.38 -3.95
C ASP A 27 -18.94 -39.72 -3.75
N THR A 28 -18.41 -39.09 -4.81
CA THR A 28 -17.16 -38.31 -4.72
C THR A 28 -17.32 -37.05 -3.87
N LEU A 29 -18.47 -36.37 -3.94
CA LEU A 29 -18.77 -35.24 -3.06
C LEU A 29 -18.84 -35.67 -1.59
N GLN A 30 -19.45 -36.81 -1.26
CA GLN A 30 -19.51 -37.36 0.10
C GLN A 30 -18.14 -37.72 0.68
N THR A 31 -17.25 -38.24 -0.17
CA THR A 31 -15.95 -38.76 0.28
C THR A 31 -14.84 -37.70 0.24
N SER A 32 -15.00 -36.62 -0.53
CA SER A 32 -14.03 -35.53 -0.68
C SER A 32 -13.85 -34.68 0.58
N GLU A 33 -12.64 -34.15 0.76
CA GLU A 33 -12.31 -33.22 1.86
C GLU A 33 -13.15 -31.93 1.80
N THR A 34 -13.43 -31.44 0.58
CA THR A 34 -14.30 -30.29 0.33
C THR A 34 -15.74 -30.55 0.79
N GLY A 35 -16.28 -31.75 0.56
CA GLY A 35 -17.60 -32.17 1.06
C GLY A 35 -17.66 -32.30 2.58
N ARG A 36 -16.58 -32.78 3.21
CA ARG A 36 -16.48 -32.85 4.69
C ARG A 36 -16.40 -31.46 5.34
N ARG A 37 -15.72 -30.50 4.70
CA ARG A 37 -15.62 -29.11 5.18
C ARG A 37 -16.94 -28.33 5.02
N LEU A 38 -17.80 -28.73 4.09
CA LEU A 38 -19.12 -28.13 3.85
C LEU A 38 -20.23 -28.75 4.72
N ALA A 39 -19.93 -29.79 5.52
CA ALA A 39 -20.87 -30.50 6.39
C ALA A 39 -21.27 -29.68 7.63
N THR A 40 -22.00 -28.60 7.39
CA THR A 40 -22.82 -27.94 8.43
C THR A 40 -24.05 -28.81 8.73
N PRO A 41 -24.70 -28.67 9.90
CA PRO A 41 -25.95 -29.39 10.22
C PRO A 41 -27.05 -29.22 9.15
N ASN A 42 -27.01 -28.09 8.44
CA ASN A 42 -27.91 -27.77 7.35
C ASN A 42 -27.53 -28.49 6.04
N ALA A 43 -26.24 -28.66 5.76
CA ALA A 43 -25.74 -29.48 4.65
C ALA A 43 -26.00 -30.98 4.86
N ALA A 44 -25.94 -31.47 6.09
CA ALA A 44 -26.31 -32.86 6.42
C ALA A 44 -27.81 -33.13 6.15
N ARG A 45 -28.71 -32.17 6.42
CA ARG A 45 -30.13 -32.28 6.04
C ARG A 45 -30.34 -32.25 4.53
N LYS A 46 -29.65 -31.37 3.80
CA LYS A 46 -29.70 -31.29 2.33
C LYS A 46 -29.15 -32.56 1.66
N MET A 47 -28.03 -33.09 2.18
CA MET A 47 -27.47 -34.37 1.77
C MET A 47 -28.42 -35.53 2.04
N LYS A 48 -29.03 -35.61 3.22
CA LYS A 48 -30.03 -36.64 3.56
C LYS A 48 -31.27 -36.61 2.64
N LEU A 49 -31.64 -35.42 2.16
CA LEU A 49 -32.73 -35.23 1.20
C LEU A 49 -32.33 -35.63 -0.23
N LEU A 50 -31.10 -35.30 -0.66
CA LEU A 50 -30.53 -35.68 -1.96
C LEU A 50 -30.19 -37.17 -2.06
N THR A 51 -29.78 -37.81 -0.96
CA THR A 51 -29.49 -39.26 -0.91
C THR A 51 -30.75 -40.09 -0.73
N GLY A 52 -31.83 -39.53 -0.18
CA GLY A 52 -33.15 -40.17 -0.14
C GLY A 52 -34.00 -39.92 -1.39
N PHE A 53 -33.54 -39.09 -2.33
CA PHE A 53 -34.22 -38.79 -3.59
C PHE A 53 -34.30 -40.01 -4.53
N PRO A 54 -33.25 -40.86 -4.68
CA PRO A 54 -33.32 -42.10 -5.44
C PRO A 54 -34.26 -43.13 -4.79
N GLU A 55 -34.29 -43.23 -3.46
CA GLU A 55 -35.19 -44.15 -2.74
C GLU A 55 -36.67 -43.73 -2.80
N ARG A 56 -36.95 -42.46 -3.12
CA ARG A 56 -38.30 -41.92 -3.29
C ARG A 56 -38.79 -41.90 -4.73
N LEU A 57 -37.87 -42.05 -5.70
CA LEU A 57 -38.18 -42.35 -7.09
C LEU A 57 -38.37 -43.86 -7.18
N ASP A 58 -39.59 -44.34 -6.91
CA ASP A 58 -39.93 -45.73 -7.19
C ASP A 58 -39.95 -45.92 -8.71
N ILE A 59 -38.83 -46.42 -9.26
CA ILE A 59 -38.66 -46.75 -10.68
C ILE A 59 -39.15 -48.17 -11.00
N ALA A 60 -39.53 -48.96 -9.99
CA ALA A 60 -40.11 -50.29 -10.16
C ALA A 60 -41.38 -50.32 -11.05
N PRO A 61 -42.32 -49.34 -10.98
CA PRO A 61 -43.43 -49.28 -11.92
C PRO A 61 -42.95 -49.11 -13.38
N PHE A 62 -41.86 -48.36 -13.62
CA PHE A 62 -41.31 -48.15 -14.97
C PHE A 62 -40.72 -49.43 -15.58
N ASP A 63 -40.05 -50.27 -14.79
CA ASP A 63 -39.50 -51.54 -15.26
C ASP A 63 -40.61 -52.57 -15.57
N SER A 64 -41.71 -52.56 -14.81
CA SER A 64 -42.86 -53.43 -15.05
C SER A 64 -43.65 -53.01 -16.29
N GLU A 65 -43.87 -51.70 -16.49
CA GLU A 65 -44.53 -51.15 -17.68
C GLU A 65 -43.66 -51.30 -18.95
N MET A 66 -42.33 -51.11 -18.84
CA MET A 66 -41.39 -51.34 -19.96
C MET A 66 -41.31 -52.81 -20.36
N SER A 67 -41.34 -53.74 -19.40
CA SER A 67 -41.37 -55.18 -19.66
C SER A 67 -42.70 -55.60 -20.32
N GLN A 68 -43.80 -54.93 -20.00
CA GLN A 68 -45.11 -55.15 -20.60
C GLN A 68 -45.17 -54.58 -22.03
N ALA A 69 -44.56 -53.42 -22.26
CA ALA A 69 -44.40 -52.81 -23.57
C ALA A 69 -43.51 -53.64 -24.52
N GLU A 70 -42.40 -54.21 -24.02
CA GLU A 70 -41.56 -55.14 -24.80
C GLU A 70 -42.32 -56.42 -25.19
N ARG A 71 -43.15 -56.98 -24.31
CA ARG A 71 -43.98 -58.17 -24.62
C ARG A 71 -45.08 -57.87 -25.62
N LEU A 72 -45.70 -56.68 -25.56
CA LEU A 72 -46.72 -56.24 -26.52
C LEU A 72 -46.11 -55.94 -27.90
N MET A 73 -44.88 -55.44 -27.95
CA MET A 73 -44.13 -55.24 -29.20
C MET A 73 -43.74 -56.54 -29.90
N GLN A 74 -43.58 -57.65 -29.17
CA GLN A 74 -43.22 -58.96 -29.74
C GLN A 74 -44.44 -59.77 -30.23
N SER A 75 -45.65 -59.43 -29.82
CA SER A 75 -46.85 -60.26 -30.05
C SER A 75 -47.83 -59.72 -31.10
N THR A 76 -47.61 -58.54 -31.68
CA THR A 76 -48.56 -57.92 -32.63
C THR A 76 -47.87 -57.31 -33.87
N ASP A 77 -48.30 -57.73 -35.06
CA ASP A 77 -47.84 -57.23 -36.37
C ASP A 77 -48.33 -55.80 -36.73
N GLN A 78 -48.86 -55.05 -35.75
CA GLN A 78 -49.12 -53.60 -35.86
C GLN A 78 -48.69 -52.83 -34.59
N PRO A 79 -47.37 -52.67 -34.34
CA PRO A 79 -46.85 -52.12 -33.08
C PRO A 79 -46.83 -50.58 -33.00
N LEU A 80 -46.89 -49.87 -34.12
CA LEU A 80 -46.55 -48.43 -34.17
C LEU A 80 -47.69 -47.48 -33.77
N SER A 81 -48.96 -47.82 -34.05
CA SER A 81 -50.09 -46.97 -33.68
C SER A 81 -50.37 -47.00 -32.17
N ASN A 82 -50.16 -48.16 -31.54
CA ASN A 82 -50.40 -48.34 -30.11
C ASN A 82 -49.25 -47.77 -29.25
N PHE A 83 -47.98 -47.87 -29.69
CA PHE A 83 -46.84 -47.31 -28.95
C PHE A 83 -46.79 -45.77 -28.99
N GLY A 84 -47.18 -45.16 -30.11
CA GLY A 84 -47.32 -43.69 -30.21
C GLY A 84 -48.40 -43.16 -29.26
N GLN A 85 -49.54 -43.84 -29.17
CA GLN A 85 -50.61 -43.50 -28.22
C GLN A 85 -50.20 -43.75 -26.76
N LEU A 86 -49.41 -44.79 -26.48
CA LEU A 86 -48.93 -45.14 -25.14
C LEU A 86 -47.84 -44.17 -24.66
N LEU A 87 -46.91 -43.78 -25.53
CA LEU A 87 -45.94 -42.71 -25.24
C LEU A 87 -46.61 -41.36 -25.06
N GLN A 88 -47.62 -41.05 -25.88
CA GLN A 88 -48.37 -39.82 -25.75
C GLN A 88 -49.21 -39.82 -24.46
N GLN A 89 -49.81 -40.94 -24.08
CA GLN A 89 -50.43 -41.12 -22.76
C GLN A 89 -49.43 -41.08 -21.60
N LEU A 90 -48.18 -41.52 -21.77
CA LEU A 90 -47.13 -41.44 -20.74
C LEU A 90 -46.61 -40.02 -20.55
N ILE A 91 -46.51 -39.25 -21.64
CA ILE A 91 -46.11 -37.82 -21.63
C ILE A 91 -47.26 -36.92 -21.16
N GLU A 92 -48.49 -37.23 -21.56
CA GLU A 92 -49.72 -36.60 -21.07
C GLU A 92 -50.17 -37.18 -19.72
N SER A 93 -49.49 -38.23 -19.21
CA SER A 93 -49.80 -38.81 -17.91
C SER A 93 -49.61 -37.75 -16.83
N SER A 94 -50.59 -37.67 -15.95
CA SER A 94 -50.60 -36.75 -14.81
C SER A 94 -49.36 -36.88 -13.93
N GLU A 95 -48.66 -38.02 -13.96
CA GLU A 95 -47.48 -38.37 -13.17
C GLU A 95 -46.23 -37.54 -13.55
N PHE A 96 -45.91 -37.37 -14.84
CA PHE A 96 -44.74 -36.59 -15.26
C PHE A 96 -44.94 -35.09 -15.01
N ALA A 97 -46.14 -34.58 -15.31
CA ALA A 97 -46.54 -33.21 -14.99
C ALA A 97 -46.64 -32.99 -13.46
N ARG A 98 -46.91 -34.03 -12.67
CA ARG A 98 -46.90 -33.99 -11.20
C ARG A 98 -45.47 -33.96 -10.66
N LEU A 99 -44.57 -34.77 -11.20
CA LEU A 99 -43.15 -34.79 -10.84
C LEU A 99 -42.46 -33.46 -11.15
N ALA A 100 -42.71 -32.87 -12.33
CA ALA A 100 -42.17 -31.55 -12.67
C ALA A 100 -42.70 -30.44 -11.73
N ARG A 101 -43.98 -30.52 -11.34
CA ARG A 101 -44.57 -29.59 -10.34
C ARG A 101 -43.98 -29.78 -8.95
N GLN A 102 -43.81 -31.02 -8.50
CA GLN A 102 -43.19 -31.33 -7.21
C GLN A 102 -41.72 -30.90 -7.15
N LEU A 103 -40.95 -31.13 -8.22
CA LEU A 103 -39.57 -30.63 -8.32
C LEU A 103 -39.51 -29.11 -8.25
N LYS A 104 -40.44 -28.42 -8.91
CA LYS A 104 -40.55 -26.98 -8.87
C LYS A 104 -40.93 -26.48 -7.47
N GLU A 105 -41.93 -27.06 -6.81
CA GLU A 105 -42.33 -26.70 -5.43
C GLU A 105 -41.21 -26.93 -4.42
N VAL A 106 -40.46 -28.04 -4.55
CA VAL A 106 -39.30 -28.32 -3.69
C VAL A 106 -38.20 -27.28 -3.92
N ASN A 107 -37.95 -26.90 -5.18
CA ASN A 107 -36.95 -25.90 -5.51
C ASN A 107 -37.36 -24.48 -5.06
N ASP A 108 -38.64 -24.13 -5.21
CA ASP A 108 -39.20 -22.85 -4.78
C ASP A 108 -39.18 -22.75 -3.24
N SER A 109 -39.57 -23.82 -2.53
CA SER A 109 -39.48 -23.89 -1.05
C SER A 109 -38.03 -23.84 -0.56
N TYR A 110 -37.10 -24.47 -1.29
CA TYR A 110 -35.68 -24.39 -0.98
C TYR A 110 -35.13 -22.97 -1.19
N GLU A 111 -35.47 -22.30 -2.29
CA GLU A 111 -35.10 -20.89 -2.51
C GLU A 111 -35.68 -20.00 -1.42
N GLU A 112 -36.95 -20.16 -1.06
CA GLU A 112 -37.63 -19.37 -0.02
C GLU A 112 -36.95 -19.50 1.35
N GLN A 113 -36.43 -20.69 1.69
CA GLN A 113 -35.69 -20.91 2.94
C GLN A 113 -34.23 -20.41 2.89
N VAL A 114 -33.60 -20.43 1.72
CA VAL A 114 -32.16 -20.13 1.58
C VAL A 114 -31.91 -18.65 1.23
N ALA A 115 -32.85 -17.98 0.56
CA ALA A 115 -32.79 -16.56 0.26
C ALA A 115 -32.55 -15.67 1.50
N PRO A 116 -33.30 -15.80 2.62
CA PRO A 116 -33.07 -14.95 3.80
C PRO A 116 -31.71 -15.24 4.46
N ILE A 117 -31.22 -16.49 4.42
CA ILE A 117 -29.91 -16.86 4.95
C ILE A 117 -28.80 -16.20 4.11
N ARG A 118 -28.90 -16.25 2.77
CA ARG A 118 -27.97 -15.58 1.86
C ARG A 118 -27.96 -14.07 2.07
N GLN A 119 -29.13 -13.46 2.24
CA GLN A 119 -29.25 -12.02 2.49
C GLN A 119 -28.66 -11.61 3.83
N ALA A 120 -28.90 -12.39 4.89
CA ALA A 120 -28.30 -12.17 6.22
C ALA A 120 -26.76 -12.28 6.17
N GLN A 121 -26.23 -13.31 5.49
CA GLN A 121 -24.79 -13.48 5.31
C GLN A 121 -24.17 -12.34 4.50
N ALA A 122 -24.79 -11.91 3.41
CA ALA A 122 -24.32 -10.77 2.61
C ALA A 122 -24.29 -9.47 3.43
N THR A 123 -25.29 -9.25 4.29
CA THR A 123 -25.35 -8.09 5.18
C THR A 123 -24.24 -8.14 6.23
N GLN A 124 -23.98 -9.30 6.83
CA GLN A 124 -22.87 -9.49 7.77
C GLN A 124 -21.52 -9.28 7.10
N LEU A 125 -21.31 -9.82 5.91
CA LEU A 125 -20.07 -9.64 5.15
C LEU A 125 -19.83 -8.15 4.85
N ALA A 126 -20.86 -7.44 4.38
CA ALA A 126 -20.79 -6.00 4.12
C ALA A 126 -20.56 -5.15 5.38
N ALA A 127 -21.00 -5.61 6.55
CA ALA A 127 -20.69 -4.95 7.82
C ALA A 127 -19.23 -5.16 8.22
N VAL A 128 -18.71 -6.39 8.10
CA VAL A 128 -17.30 -6.71 8.37
C VAL A 128 -16.37 -5.99 7.40
N ASP A 129 -16.72 -5.92 6.12
CA ASP A 129 -15.93 -5.19 5.11
C ASP A 129 -15.87 -3.69 5.42
N ARG A 130 -16.97 -3.08 5.86
CA ARG A 130 -16.98 -1.69 6.31
C ARG A 130 -16.08 -1.49 7.52
N GLN A 131 -16.21 -2.34 8.54
CA GLN A 131 -15.35 -2.27 9.73
C GLN A 131 -13.87 -2.45 9.40
N ASN A 132 -13.55 -3.35 8.47
CA ASN A 132 -12.17 -3.57 8.01
C ASN A 132 -11.62 -2.34 7.27
N ARG A 133 -12.43 -1.67 6.45
CA ARG A 133 -12.03 -0.41 5.78
C ARG A 133 -11.79 0.71 6.78
N GLU A 134 -12.70 0.88 7.74
CA GLU A 134 -12.54 1.89 8.80
C GLU A 134 -11.26 1.67 9.61
N ARG A 135 -10.97 0.41 9.99
CA ARG A 135 -9.72 0.04 10.66
C ARG A 135 -8.49 0.27 9.78
N ALA A 136 -8.57 -0.03 8.49
CA ALA A 136 -7.46 0.21 7.56
C ALA A 136 -7.17 1.72 7.40
N ASP A 137 -8.21 2.55 7.33
CA ASP A 137 -8.08 4.00 7.28
C ASP A 137 -7.51 4.58 8.59
N GLU A 138 -7.94 4.05 9.74
CA GLU A 138 -7.39 4.42 11.05
C GLU A 138 -5.91 4.05 11.17
N LEU A 139 -5.54 2.82 10.79
CA LEU A 139 -4.15 2.37 10.77
C LEU A 139 -3.29 3.26 9.87
N ARG A 140 -3.80 3.65 8.71
CA ARG A 140 -3.09 4.55 7.80
C ARG A 140 -2.82 5.91 8.44
N ARG A 141 -3.81 6.52 9.09
CA ARG A 141 -3.63 7.79 9.82
C ARG A 141 -2.61 7.68 10.95
N ILE A 142 -2.61 6.55 11.67
CA ILE A 142 -1.64 6.30 12.73
C ILE A 142 -0.23 6.19 12.15
N LEU A 143 -0.05 5.47 11.04
CA LEU A 143 1.26 5.35 10.38
C LEU A 143 1.77 6.71 9.88
N ASP A 144 0.91 7.50 9.23
CA ASP A 144 1.28 8.86 8.78
C ASP A 144 1.68 9.76 9.97
N SER A 145 0.98 9.62 11.10
CA SER A 145 1.31 10.34 12.34
C SER A 145 2.65 9.90 12.95
N ILE A 146 2.93 8.59 12.99
CA ILE A 146 4.21 8.05 13.46
C ILE A 146 5.34 8.59 12.59
N GLU A 147 5.20 8.55 11.27
CA GLU A 147 6.22 9.05 10.35
C GLU A 147 6.48 10.55 10.57
N HIS A 148 5.43 11.34 10.81
CA HIS A 148 5.57 12.75 11.14
C HIS A 148 6.34 12.96 12.46
N ILE A 149 5.98 12.24 13.52
CA ILE A 149 6.65 12.30 14.83
C ILE A 149 8.13 11.89 14.70
N GLU A 150 8.44 10.86 13.93
CA GLU A 150 9.82 10.42 13.69
C GLU A 150 10.64 11.50 13.00
N ARG A 151 10.09 12.15 11.96
CA ARG A 151 10.77 13.28 11.28
C ARG A 151 11.02 14.44 12.25
N GLU A 152 10.04 14.79 13.08
CA GLU A 152 10.20 15.84 14.09
C GLU A 152 11.25 15.47 15.15
N ALA A 153 11.23 14.23 15.64
CA ALA A 153 12.19 13.73 16.61
C ALA A 153 13.62 13.77 16.05
N LEU A 154 13.82 13.33 14.82
CA LEU A 154 15.11 13.42 14.12
C LEU A 154 15.56 14.87 13.99
N ALA A 155 14.67 15.78 13.57
CA ALA A 155 14.99 17.20 13.48
C ALA A 155 15.39 17.79 14.84
N GLN A 156 14.71 17.40 15.92
CA GLN A 156 15.05 17.83 17.28
C GLN A 156 16.40 17.27 17.75
N ILE A 157 16.70 15.99 17.48
CA ILE A 157 18.00 15.38 17.79
C ILE A 157 19.11 16.14 17.07
N THR A 158 18.99 16.33 15.75
CA THR A 158 20.00 17.07 14.98
C THR A 158 20.17 18.50 15.48
N ARG A 159 19.08 19.19 15.85
CA ARG A 159 19.17 20.54 16.43
C ARG A 159 19.90 20.55 17.77
N ARG A 160 19.66 19.56 18.64
CA ARG A 160 20.36 19.42 19.92
C ARG A 160 21.84 19.11 19.73
N GLU A 161 22.18 18.21 18.82
CA GLU A 161 23.57 17.90 18.47
C GLU A 161 24.32 19.12 17.96
N ARG A 162 23.71 19.92 17.07
CA ARG A 162 24.28 21.20 16.60
C ARG A 162 24.49 22.17 17.76
N ALA A 163 23.50 22.33 18.64
CA ALA A 163 23.61 23.23 19.79
C ALA A 163 24.70 22.78 20.77
N GLN A 164 24.85 21.48 21.00
CA GLN A 164 25.92 20.92 21.82
C GLN A 164 27.30 21.11 21.19
N ALA A 165 27.42 20.86 19.88
CA ALA A 165 28.66 21.11 19.14
C ALA A 165 29.04 22.61 19.20
N TYR A 166 28.07 23.51 19.03
CA TYR A 166 28.30 24.94 19.22
C TYR A 166 28.74 25.26 20.65
N ALA A 167 28.11 24.67 21.66
CA ALA A 167 28.46 24.91 23.06
C ALA A 167 29.93 24.54 23.37
N GLN A 168 30.44 23.45 22.76
CA GLN A 168 31.85 23.04 22.88
C GLN A 168 32.81 24.08 22.27
N ASP A 169 32.47 24.61 21.10
CA ASP A 169 33.31 25.55 20.36
C ASP A 169 32.97 27.04 20.68
N ARG A 170 32.05 27.31 21.62
CA ARG A 170 31.44 28.64 21.84
C ARG A 170 32.48 29.73 22.13
N SER A 171 33.46 29.43 22.98
CA SER A 171 34.51 30.37 23.34
C SER A 171 35.41 30.71 22.14
N GLU A 172 35.74 29.71 21.32
CA GLU A 172 36.52 29.90 20.10
C GLU A 172 35.72 30.66 19.05
N ILE A 173 34.43 30.37 18.87
CA ILE A 173 33.55 31.10 17.96
C ILE A 173 33.48 32.58 18.36
N ALA A 174 33.22 32.87 19.63
CA ALA A 174 33.14 34.24 20.15
C ALA A 174 34.47 35.00 20.03
N ARG A 175 35.60 34.28 20.03
CA ARG A 175 36.95 34.84 19.89
C ARG A 175 37.36 35.04 18.43
N LEU A 176 37.20 34.03 17.59
CA LEU A 176 37.75 33.98 16.24
C LEU A 176 36.79 34.49 15.16
N LEU A 177 35.48 34.44 15.40
CA LEU A 177 34.49 34.75 14.37
C LEU A 177 33.90 36.15 14.50
N GLN A 178 34.39 36.99 15.43
CA GLN A 178 33.91 38.36 15.59
C GLN A 178 33.83 39.17 14.28
N PRO A 179 34.80 39.10 13.36
CA PRO A 179 34.72 39.83 12.08
C PRO A 179 33.54 39.43 11.19
N PHE A 180 32.97 38.24 11.42
CA PHE A 180 31.93 37.67 10.58
C PHE A 180 30.57 37.76 11.26
N ILE A 181 30.52 37.48 12.57
CA ILE A 181 29.26 37.39 13.30
C ILE A 181 28.78 38.71 13.91
N THR A 182 29.64 39.73 13.95
CA THR A 182 29.25 41.04 14.49
C THR A 182 28.44 41.83 13.47
N PRO A 183 27.27 42.39 13.85
CA PRO A 183 26.50 43.25 12.97
C PRO A 183 27.28 44.51 12.54
N GLY A 184 27.45 44.66 11.22
CA GLY A 184 28.12 45.77 10.57
C GLY A 184 27.30 46.31 9.40
N THR A 185 27.61 47.54 8.96
CA THR A 185 26.95 48.19 7.82
C THR A 185 27.59 47.83 6.49
N THR A 186 28.60 46.96 6.45
CA THR A 186 29.32 46.62 5.23
C THR A 186 29.08 45.15 4.86
N GLN A 187 28.61 44.91 3.64
CA GLN A 187 28.30 43.58 3.12
C GLN A 187 29.09 43.32 1.85
N LEU A 188 29.40 42.05 1.62
CA LEU A 188 30.09 41.59 0.42
C LEU A 188 29.15 41.66 -0.78
N ARG A 189 29.72 41.94 -1.96
CA ARG A 189 29.05 41.83 -3.27
C ARG A 189 29.80 40.82 -4.11
N GLU A 190 29.82 40.97 -5.43
CA GLU A 190 30.28 39.98 -6.41
C GLU A 190 31.69 39.44 -6.14
N HIS A 191 32.58 40.27 -5.59
CA HIS A 191 33.97 39.93 -5.29
C HIS A 191 34.33 40.20 -3.83
N TRP A 192 35.40 39.56 -3.36
CA TRP A 192 35.88 39.72 -1.98
C TRP A 192 36.29 41.16 -1.62
N ASN A 193 36.64 41.96 -2.62
CA ASN A 193 37.02 43.37 -2.50
C ASN A 193 35.90 44.34 -2.92
N ASP A 194 34.72 43.83 -3.31
CA ASP A 194 33.55 44.66 -3.61
C ASP A 194 32.62 44.69 -2.40
N TRP A 195 32.60 45.84 -1.71
CA TRP A 195 31.87 46.04 -0.46
C TRP A 195 30.78 47.10 -0.63
N LYS A 196 29.58 46.80 -0.17
CA LYS A 196 28.45 47.73 -0.12
C LYS A 196 28.21 48.21 1.30
N THR A 197 28.00 49.51 1.47
CA THR A 197 27.44 50.06 2.71
C THR A 197 25.91 49.95 2.68
N THR A 198 25.33 49.34 3.71
CA THR A 198 23.89 49.18 3.96
C THR A 198 23.46 50.01 5.17
N ALA A 199 22.20 50.46 5.17
CA ALA A 199 21.62 51.15 6.32
C ALA A 199 21.46 50.20 7.53
N ASP A 200 21.09 48.95 7.28
CA ASP A 200 20.93 47.94 8.32
C ASP A 200 22.28 47.37 8.75
N ARG A 201 22.45 47.22 10.07
CA ARG A 201 23.58 46.49 10.65
C ARG A 201 23.26 45.00 10.67
N LYS A 202 24.03 44.22 9.91
CA LYS A 202 23.85 42.78 9.76
C LYS A 202 25.19 42.04 9.88
N PRO A 203 25.24 40.80 10.40
CA PRO A 203 26.43 39.96 10.28
C PRO A 203 26.75 39.72 8.80
N LEU A 204 27.88 39.08 8.49
CA LEU A 204 28.17 38.67 7.12
C LEU A 204 27.26 37.51 6.69
N SER A 205 26.93 37.45 5.40
CA SER A 205 26.23 36.32 4.81
C SER A 205 27.16 35.15 4.58
N TYR A 206 26.69 33.95 4.96
CA TYR A 206 27.36 32.70 4.65
C TYR A 206 27.42 32.46 3.14
N GLN A 207 26.30 32.68 2.42
CA GLN A 207 26.26 32.60 0.96
C GLN A 207 27.25 33.55 0.29
N ASP A 208 27.40 34.78 0.80
CA ASP A 208 28.38 35.71 0.22
C ASP A 208 29.82 35.23 0.44
N LEU A 209 30.14 34.70 1.63
CA LEU A 209 31.44 34.11 1.91
C LEU A 209 31.74 32.90 1.00
N GLU A 210 30.72 32.07 0.74
CA GLU A 210 30.83 30.94 -0.19
C GLU A 210 31.04 31.41 -1.62
N ARG A 211 30.22 32.35 -2.08
CA ARG A 211 30.22 32.89 -3.45
C ARG A 211 31.54 33.56 -3.82
N VAL A 212 32.15 34.31 -2.90
CA VAL A 212 33.47 34.94 -3.14
C VAL A 212 34.64 33.95 -2.96
N GLY A 213 34.36 32.68 -2.67
CA GLY A 213 35.36 31.62 -2.51
C GLY A 213 36.05 31.61 -1.15
N ALA A 214 35.62 32.41 -0.17
CA ALA A 214 36.26 32.47 1.15
C ALA A 214 36.14 31.17 1.95
N LEU A 215 35.22 30.27 1.59
CA LEU A 215 35.02 28.98 2.26
C LEU A 215 35.69 27.79 1.53
N ALA A 216 36.39 28.07 0.42
CA ALA A 216 37.19 27.06 -0.28
C ALA A 216 38.34 26.58 0.62
N THR A 217 38.67 25.28 0.51
CA THR A 217 39.69 24.62 1.34
C THR A 217 41.12 24.86 0.87
N ASP A 218 41.29 25.49 -0.29
CA ASP A 218 42.61 25.81 -0.85
C ASP A 218 43.21 27.08 -0.25
N ILE A 219 44.44 27.39 -0.65
CA ILE A 219 45.16 28.57 -0.15
C ILE A 219 44.51 29.89 -0.59
N ASN A 220 43.81 29.90 -1.73
CA ASN A 220 43.13 31.09 -2.24
C ASN A 220 41.87 31.39 -1.41
N GLY A 221 41.13 30.36 -1.00
CA GLY A 221 40.01 30.48 -0.08
C GLY A 221 40.45 30.99 1.28
N LEU A 222 41.54 30.42 1.84
CA LEU A 222 42.12 30.91 3.10
C LEU A 222 42.61 32.37 2.99
N ARG A 223 43.22 32.75 1.87
CA ARG A 223 43.66 34.14 1.62
C ARG A 223 42.47 35.09 1.56
N THR A 224 41.42 34.68 0.86
CA THR A 224 40.18 35.47 0.74
C THR A 224 39.49 35.60 2.09
N TYR A 225 39.40 34.52 2.86
CA TYR A 225 38.86 34.50 4.22
C TYR A 225 39.64 35.40 5.17
N ALA A 226 40.98 35.31 5.16
CA ALA A 226 41.85 36.16 5.96
C ALA A 226 41.72 37.64 5.58
N ARG A 227 41.56 37.96 4.29
CA ARG A 227 41.32 39.33 3.81
C ARG A 227 40.00 39.88 4.33
N ILE A 228 38.91 39.12 4.21
CA ILE A 228 37.58 39.54 4.66
C ILE A 228 37.55 39.74 6.18
N GLY A 229 38.07 38.78 6.96
CA GLY A 229 38.04 38.83 8.42
C GLY A 229 39.09 39.75 9.05
N GLY A 230 40.25 39.88 8.42
CA GLY A 230 41.40 40.65 8.91
C GLY A 230 41.46 42.08 8.36
N MET A 231 40.48 42.47 7.54
CA MET A 231 40.38 43.80 6.96
C MET A 231 40.26 44.85 8.08
N ARG A 232 41.37 45.54 8.36
CA ARG A 232 41.34 46.90 8.93
C ARG A 232 40.90 47.81 7.79
N VAL A 233 39.60 47.78 7.54
CA VAL A 233 38.84 48.60 6.61
C VAL A 233 39.62 49.82 6.11
N HIS A 234 39.83 49.87 4.78
CA HIS A 234 39.98 51.13 4.04
C HIS A 234 38.66 51.95 4.05
N MET A 235 37.67 51.50 4.82
CA MET A 235 36.42 52.14 5.16
C MET A 235 36.57 52.77 6.56
N SER A 236 35.85 53.86 6.81
CA SER A 236 35.92 54.61 8.08
C SER A 236 35.99 53.70 9.33
N PRO A 237 36.74 54.07 10.39
CA PRO A 237 36.80 53.34 11.66
C PRO A 237 35.42 52.99 12.25
N LYS A 238 34.38 53.74 11.88
CA LYS A 238 32.98 53.54 12.27
C LYS A 238 32.32 52.31 11.63
N THR A 239 32.92 51.71 10.61
CA THR A 239 32.38 50.57 9.85
C THR A 239 33.15 49.27 10.07
N ALA A 240 34.26 49.32 10.82
CA ALA A 240 35.07 48.16 11.14
C ALA A 240 34.31 47.19 12.06
N ARG A 241 34.27 45.91 11.72
CA ARG A 241 33.88 44.87 12.68
C ARG A 241 35.06 44.59 13.62
N PRO A 242 34.81 44.31 14.91
CA PRO A 242 35.87 43.96 15.84
C PRO A 242 36.56 42.67 15.41
N LEU A 243 37.89 42.65 15.53
CA LEU A 243 38.68 41.46 15.16
C LEU A 243 38.59 40.35 16.21
N GLY A 244 38.37 40.70 17.48
CA GLY A 244 38.49 39.76 18.58
C GLY A 244 39.89 39.17 18.63
N GLY A 245 39.98 37.84 18.52
CA GLY A 245 41.22 37.08 18.38
C GLY A 245 41.54 36.65 16.94
N PHE A 246 40.82 37.17 15.94
CA PHE A 246 41.16 36.96 14.54
C PHE A 246 42.38 37.80 14.13
N PRO A 247 43.31 37.29 13.30
CA PRO A 247 44.50 38.03 12.90
C PRO A 247 44.17 39.35 12.18
N ALA A 248 44.85 40.42 12.59
CA ALA A 248 44.97 41.63 11.79
C ALA A 248 46.06 41.41 10.73
N ASP A 249 45.96 42.08 9.57
CA ASP A 249 46.96 42.09 8.48
C ASP A 249 47.01 40.81 7.64
N TYR A 250 46.44 40.87 6.43
CA TYR A 250 46.12 39.70 5.61
C TYR A 250 47.23 39.24 4.66
N ASP A 251 48.18 40.12 4.29
CA ASP A 251 49.18 39.78 3.26
C ASP A 251 50.32 38.90 3.83
N ASN A 252 50.63 39.03 5.12
CA ASN A 252 51.64 38.20 5.80
C ASN A 252 51.05 37.12 6.72
N THR A 253 49.75 37.15 6.99
CA THR A 253 49.08 36.21 7.91
C THR A 253 49.27 34.75 7.51
N LEU A 254 49.27 34.45 6.22
CA LEU A 254 49.39 33.05 5.77
C LEU A 254 50.83 32.53 5.79
N SER A 255 51.82 33.42 5.84
CA SER A 255 53.25 33.06 5.93
C SER A 255 53.65 32.71 7.36
N ASN A 256 52.90 33.18 8.37
CA ASN A 256 53.10 32.82 9.76
C ASN A 256 52.29 31.53 10.09
N PRO A 257 52.94 30.42 10.49
CA PRO A 257 52.25 29.15 10.76
C PRO A 257 51.15 29.25 11.83
N THR A 258 51.35 30.05 12.87
CA THR A 258 50.39 30.23 13.96
C THR A 258 49.16 31.00 13.50
N LEU A 259 49.34 32.05 12.70
CA LEU A 259 48.23 32.83 12.16
C LEU A 259 47.48 32.02 11.08
N LEU A 260 48.20 31.29 10.23
CA LEU A 260 47.60 30.34 9.28
C LEU A 260 46.72 29.30 9.98
N ALA A 261 47.20 28.70 11.08
CA ALA A 261 46.42 27.75 11.87
C ALA A 261 45.15 28.40 12.44
N THR A 262 45.27 29.66 12.90
CA THR A 262 44.13 30.44 13.41
C THR A 262 43.08 30.71 12.34
N VAL A 263 43.49 31.13 11.14
CA VAL A 263 42.59 31.36 9.99
C VAL A 263 41.91 30.06 9.56
N LYS A 264 42.67 28.96 9.45
CA LYS A 264 42.11 27.63 9.13
C LYS A 264 41.06 27.20 10.16
N ARG A 265 41.37 27.37 11.46
CA ARG A 265 40.44 27.03 12.53
C ARG A 265 39.18 27.88 12.47
N ALA A 266 39.30 29.18 12.26
CA ALA A 266 38.16 30.08 12.08
C ALA A 266 37.28 29.68 10.88
N GLN A 267 37.89 29.41 9.72
CA GLN A 267 37.16 28.96 8.52
C GLN A 267 36.43 27.62 8.79
N GLN A 268 37.08 26.69 9.49
CA GLN A 268 36.48 25.42 9.90
C GLN A 268 35.28 25.64 10.83
N LEU A 269 35.38 26.56 11.80
CA LEU A 269 34.30 26.88 12.73
C LEU A 269 33.08 27.45 11.99
N ILE A 270 33.27 28.38 11.05
CA ILE A 270 32.15 28.89 10.23
C ILE A 270 31.50 27.76 9.43
N LYS A 271 32.29 26.90 8.77
CA LYS A 271 31.75 25.80 7.96
C LYS A 271 31.02 24.75 8.81
N ARG A 272 31.56 24.40 9.98
CA ARG A 272 31.00 23.40 10.89
C ARG A 272 29.69 23.87 11.51
N HIS A 273 29.61 25.15 11.89
CA HIS A 273 28.51 25.69 12.67
C HIS A 273 27.58 26.60 11.86
N SER A 274 27.75 26.71 10.54
CA SER A 274 27.01 27.64 9.67
C SER A 274 25.50 27.62 9.90
N VAL A 275 24.90 26.43 9.88
CA VAL A 275 23.46 26.24 10.07
C VAL A 275 23.01 26.79 11.44
N TYR A 276 23.74 26.46 12.50
CA TYR A 276 23.42 26.98 13.84
C TYR A 276 23.62 28.50 13.93
N LEU A 277 24.71 29.02 13.35
CA LEU A 277 25.00 30.45 13.34
C LEU A 277 23.92 31.23 12.57
N ILE A 278 23.38 30.70 11.48
CA ILE A 278 22.26 31.28 10.73
C ILE A 278 20.97 31.23 11.55
N GLU A 279 20.62 30.06 12.11
CA GLU A 279 19.43 29.90 12.97
C GLU A 279 19.46 30.83 14.20
N ALA A 280 20.66 31.10 14.74
CA ALA A 280 20.88 32.00 15.86
C ALA A 280 21.02 33.48 15.48
N GLY A 281 20.94 33.84 14.18
CA GLY A 281 21.11 35.21 13.69
C GLY A 281 22.53 35.77 13.83
N LEU A 282 23.52 34.91 14.04
CA LEU A 282 24.95 35.24 14.11
C LEU A 282 25.61 35.27 12.73
N LEU A 283 25.02 34.64 11.72
CA LEU A 283 25.36 34.84 10.31
C LEU A 283 24.08 35.12 9.53
N GLN A 284 24.20 35.85 8.43
CA GLN A 284 23.10 35.91 7.47
C GLN A 284 23.10 34.64 6.62
N PRO A 285 21.92 34.16 6.20
CA PRO A 285 21.82 33.04 5.26
C PRO A 285 22.60 33.33 3.97
#